data_AF-A0A9D1D7J2-F1
#
_entry.id   AF-A0A9D1D7J2-F1
#
_cell.length_a   1.000
_cell.length_b   1.000
_cell.length_c   1.000
_cell.angle_alpha   90.00
_cell.angle_beta   90.00
_cell.angle_gamma   90.00
#
_symmetry.space_group_name_H-M   'P 1'
#
loop_
_entity.id
_entity.type
_entity.pdbx_description
1 polymer ?
#
loop_
_entity_poly.entity_id
_entity_poly.type
_entity_poly.pdbx_seq_one_letter_code
_entity_poly.pdbx_strand_id
1 'polypeptide(L)' 'MAEGYVTRVALNKDDEIVGYEFINLGKMMDFIKKGDDPAEAMKKAQGHYGQFDNAAKYIDPRQE' A
#
# COMPACT_ATOMS: atom_id res chain seq x y z
N MET A 1 -16.15 -2.22 3.24
CA MET A 1 -15.80 -2.17 1.81
C MET A 1 -14.30 -2.13 1.71
N ALA A 2 -13.70 -3.27 1.38
CA ALA A 2 -12.26 -3.52 1.43
C ALA A 2 -11.60 -3.23 0.08
N GLU A 3 -11.85 -2.04 -0.48
CA GLU A 3 -11.26 -1.60 -1.74
C GLU A 3 -9.95 -0.87 -1.44
N GLY A 4 -8.92 -1.64 -1.12
CA GLY A 4 -7.55 -1.16 -0.99
C GLY A 4 -6.80 -1.28 -2.32
N TYR A 5 -6.13 -0.23 -2.76
CA TYR A 5 -5.26 -0.27 -3.94
C TYR A 5 -3.86 -0.75 -3.51
N VAL A 6 -3.48 -1.99 -3.83
CA VAL A 6 -2.13 -2.51 -3.55
C VAL A 6 -1.10 -1.76 -4.40
N THR A 7 -0.14 -1.06 -3.81
CA THR A 7 0.88 -0.29 -4.53
C THR A 7 2.16 -1.09 -4.78
N ARG A 8 2.54 -1.95 -3.83
CA ARG A 8 3.78 -2.73 -3.89
C ARG A 8 3.59 -4.09 -3.26
N VAL A 9 4.32 -5.08 -3.76
CA VAL A 9 4.42 -6.41 -3.18
C VAL A 9 5.86 -6.64 -2.75
N ALA A 10 6.02 -7.10 -1.51
CA ALA A 10 7.30 -7.45 -0.91
C ALA A 10 7.60 -8.93 -1.18
N LEU A 11 8.78 -9.19 -1.75
CA LEU A 11 9.29 -10.52 -2.04
C LEU A 11 10.49 -10.83 -1.14
N ASN A 12 10.62 -12.09 -0.72
CA ASN A 12 11.83 -12.60 -0.07
C ASN A 12 12.91 -12.95 -1.10
N LYS A 13 14.00 -13.57 -0.65
CA LYS A 13 15.13 -13.95 -1.53
C LYS A 13 14.79 -15.07 -2.51
N ASP A 14 13.72 -15.80 -2.25
CA ASP A 14 13.23 -16.92 -3.05
C ASP A 14 12.06 -16.49 -3.96
N ASP A 15 11.88 -15.18 -4.17
CA ASP A 15 10.79 -14.57 -4.94
C ASP A 15 9.37 -14.96 -4.45
N GLU A 16 9.23 -15.30 -3.17
CA GLU A 16 7.93 -15.53 -2.54
C GLU A 16 7.38 -14.24 -1.94
N ILE A 17 6.06 -14.04 -2.07
CA ILE A 17 5.37 -12.88 -1.51
C ILE A 17 5.32 -12.98 0.02
N VAL A 18 6.02 -12.07 0.68
CA VAL A 18 6.08 -11.99 2.15
C VAL A 18 5.33 -10.78 2.72
N GLY A 19 4.88 -9.87 1.87
CA GLY A 19 4.08 -8.73 2.28
C GLY A 19 3.55 -7.91 1.12
N TYR A 20 2.74 -6.90 1.43
CA TYR A 20 2.24 -5.96 0.44
C TYR A 20 1.93 -4.60 1.08
N GLU A 21 2.07 -3.54 0.31
CA GLU A 21 1.65 -2.19 0.64
C GLU A 21 0.37 -1.87 -0.12
N PHE A 22 -0.56 -1.21 0.54
CA PHE A 22 -1.85 -0.83 -0.03
C PHE A 22 -2.30 0.53 0.47
N ILE A 23 -3.20 1.14 -0.31
CA ILE A 23 -3.85 2.39 0.01
C ILE A 23 -5.32 2.11 0.25
N ASN A 24 -5.82 2.40 1.44
CA ASN A 24 -7.24 2.30 1.71
C ASN A 24 -7.98 3.49 1.10
N LEU A 25 -8.61 3.29 -0.07
CA LEU A 25 -9.29 4.37 -0.80
C LEU A 25 -10.45 4.97 0.01
N GLY A 26 -11.17 4.16 0.79
CA GLY A 26 -12.23 4.64 1.68
C GLY A 26 -11.71 5.64 2.72
N LYS A 27 -10.60 5.31 3.40
CA LYS A 27 -9.95 6.20 4.37
C LYS A 27 -9.35 7.43 3.70
N MET A 28 -8.72 7.27 2.53
CA MET A 28 -8.19 8.40 1.75
C MET A 28 -9.29 9.41 1.42
N MET A 29 -10.43 8.94 0.89
CA MET A 29 -11.56 9.82 0.57
C MET A 29 -12.17 10.47 1.80
N ASP A 30 -12.16 9.78 2.95
CA ASP A 30 -12.60 10.36 4.23
C ASP A 30 -11.68 11.49 4.72
N PHE A 31 -10.35 11.33 4.59
CA PHE A 31 -9.38 12.39 4.89
C PHE A 31 -9.52 13.59 3.94
N ILE A 32 -9.68 13.35 2.63
CA ILE A 32 -9.93 14.41 1.65
C ILE A 32 -11.20 15.18 1.99
N LYS A 33 -12.29 14.48 2.34
CA LYS A 33 -13.54 15.13 2.78
C LYS A 33 -13.38 15.96 4.05
N LYS A 34 -12.43 15.61 4.92
CA LYS A 34 -12.08 16.37 6.13
C LYS A 34 -11.17 17.57 5.84
N GLY A 35 -10.73 17.74 4.59
CA GLY A 35 -9.91 18.87 4.15
C GLY A 35 -8.41 18.60 4.09
N ASP A 36 -7.97 17.35 4.26
CA ASP A 36 -6.58 16.98 3.97
C ASP A 36 -6.28 17.12 2.47
N ASP A 37 -5.07 17.55 2.14
CA ASP A 37 -4.58 17.51 0.76
C ASP A 37 -4.56 16.07 0.23
N PRO A 38 -4.93 15.81 -1.03
CA PRO A 38 -4.97 14.47 -1.59
C PRO A 38 -3.66 13.68 -1.41
N ALA A 39 -2.50 14.33 -1.49
CA ALA A 39 -1.21 13.68 -1.32
C ALA A 39 -0.97 13.29 0.15
N GLU A 40 -1.39 14.12 1.11
CA GLU A 40 -1.30 13.79 2.54
C GLU A 40 -2.31 12.71 2.94
N ALA A 41 -3.53 12.81 2.43
CA ALA A 41 -4.58 11.81 2.65
C ALA A 41 -4.16 10.43 2.12
N MET A 42 -3.51 10.38 0.96
CA MET A 42 -2.95 9.16 0.38
C MET A 42 -1.92 8.54 1.32
N LYS A 43 -0.97 9.34 1.83
CA LYS A 43 0.05 8.88 2.79
C LYS A 43 -0.56 8.39 4.11
N LYS A 44 -1.57 9.08 4.64
CA LYS A 44 -2.28 8.68 5.86
C LYS A 44 -3.11 7.40 5.67
N ALA A 45 -3.55 7.14 4.45
CA ALA A 45 -4.32 5.96 4.08
C ALA A 45 -3.45 4.80 3.58
N GLN A 46 -2.14 5.01 3.41
CA GLN A 46 -1.18 3.95 3.14
C GLN A 46 -1.04 3.06 4.37
N GLY A 47 -0.96 1.75 4.13
CA GLY A 47 -0.63 0.75 5.12
C GLY A 47 0.07 -0.40 4.42
N HIS A 48 0.74 -1.23 5.21
CA HIS A 48 1.38 -2.44 4.71
C HIS A 48 1.07 -3.62 5.62
N TYR A 49 1.23 -4.81 5.07
CA TYR A 49 1.00 -6.07 5.76
C TYR A 49 2.14 -7.05 5.48
N GLY A 50 2.40 -7.93 6.44
CA GLY A 50 3.47 -8.94 6.36
C GLY A 50 4.86 -8.37 6.63
N GLN A 51 5.90 -9.05 6.16
CA GLN A 51 7.30 -8.61 6.25
C GLN A 51 7.62 -7.57 5.18
N PHE A 52 6.82 -6.51 5.12
CA PHE A 52 7.03 -5.45 4.14
C PHE A 52 8.33 -4.70 4.43
N ASP A 53 8.64 -4.32 5.67
CA ASP A 53 9.86 -3.57 6.03
C ASP A 53 11.18 -4.34 5.84
N ASN A 54 11.13 -5.68 5.81
CA ASN A 54 12.31 -6.56 5.70
C ASN A 54 12.34 -7.36 4.39
N ALA A 55 11.64 -6.87 3.37
CA ALA A 55 11.61 -7.52 2.06
C ALA A 55 13.00 -7.48 1.40
N ALA A 56 13.35 -8.54 0.66
CA ALA A 56 14.55 -8.54 -0.17
C ALA A 56 14.34 -7.71 -1.44
N LYS A 57 13.11 -7.64 -1.93
CA LYS A 57 12.73 -6.91 -3.14
C LYS A 57 11.30 -6.39 -3.03
N TYR A 58 11.04 -5.26 -3.68
CA TYR A 58 9.68 -4.76 -3.89
C TYR A 58 9.39 -4.74 -5.39
N ILE A 59 8.23 -5.26 -5.76
CA ILE A 59 7.72 -5.19 -7.13
C ILE A 59 6.41 -4.41 -7.15
N ASP A 60 6.14 -3.72 -8.24
CA ASP A 60 4.80 -3.20 -8.50
C ASP A 60 3.99 -4.33 -9.14
N PRO A 61 2.91 -4.82 -8.50
CA PRO A 61 2.13 -5.92 -9.07
C PRO A 61 1.40 -5.55 -10.37
N ARG A 62 1.42 -4.28 -10.79
CA ARG A 62 0.75 -3.79 -12.01
C ARG A 62 1.71 -3.33 -13.11
N GLN A 63 3.00 -3.26 -12.83
CA GLN A 63 4.03 -3.00 -13.84
C GLN A 63 5.05 -4.14 -13.79
N GLU A 64 5.04 -4.95 -14.85
CA GLU A 64 6.03 -6.02 -15.10
C GLU A 64 7.38 -5.43 -15.53
#